data_AF-A0A836H1T6-F1
#
_entry.id   AF-A0A836H1T6-F1
#
_cell.length_a   1.000
_cell.length_b   1.000
_cell.length_c   1.000
_cell.angle_alpha   90.00
_cell.angle_beta   90.00
_cell.angle_gamma   90.00
#
_symmetry.space_group_name_H-M   'P 1'
#
loop_
_entity.id
_entity.type
_entity.pdbx_description
1 polymer ?
#
loop_
_entity_poly.entity_id
_entity_poly.type
_entity_poly.pdbx_seq_one_letter_code
_entity_poly.pdbx_strand_id
1 'polypeptide(L)'
;MPALKPLLVFGLRGTLVERIHVRSVPEGMPAADLTVGLVKVWLRPHLMEVLSELQPHCRLAIWSSTTARNTHRLVSAVFGPNMLLQGSAGTATAGFTGSAAAAAPSSKQEEQGVAGTPATVAVPASSGGGGRFGKKKRPARDGAAAEETSSAVAIDTPHPQRIHFEFIWSREHTRVDDFRRLNAAVADDNHATVKDLSQVFTQFPSIAGPQNTVLIDDTPSKAKMHADNYVWLDGCDNLRIRDETGLYRLRDFVTRELVPAEDVRTLLPRRIRI
;
A
#
# COMPACT_ATOMS: atom_id res chain seq x y z
N MET A 1 13.76 -8.41 -30.20
CA MET A 1 14.12 -8.37 -28.76
C MET A 1 13.22 -9.37 -28.03
N PRO A 2 13.62 -9.94 -26.89
CA PRO A 2 12.69 -10.74 -26.07
C PRO A 2 11.50 -9.88 -25.62
N ALA A 3 10.32 -10.49 -25.48
CA ALA A 3 9.15 -9.80 -24.96
C ALA A 3 9.39 -9.32 -23.52
N LEU A 4 8.87 -8.13 -23.17
CA LEU A 4 8.92 -7.63 -21.80
C LEU A 4 7.92 -8.43 -20.95
N LYS A 5 8.37 -8.90 -19.77
CA LYS A 5 7.47 -9.49 -18.76
C LYS A 5 6.28 -8.55 -18.49
N PRO A 6 5.05 -9.06 -18.30
CA PRO A 6 3.92 -8.20 -17.97
C PRO A 6 4.16 -7.41 -16.68
N LEU A 7 3.81 -6.12 -16.68
CA LEU A 7 3.86 -5.25 -15.50
C LEU A 7 2.45 -5.10 -14.92
N LEU A 8 2.23 -5.67 -13.74
CA LEU A 8 0.95 -5.66 -13.04
C LEU A 8 0.92 -4.51 -12.02
N VAL A 9 0.12 -3.48 -12.30
CA VAL A 9 0.00 -2.28 -11.47
C VAL A 9 -1.29 -2.34 -10.67
N PHE A 10 -1.20 -2.69 -9.39
CA PHE A 10 -2.35 -2.95 -8.53
C PHE A 10 -2.91 -1.69 -7.86
N GLY A 11 -4.24 -1.59 -7.72
CA GLY A 11 -4.89 -0.86 -6.66
C GLY A 11 -4.52 -1.42 -5.28
N LEU A 12 -4.78 -0.66 -4.21
CA LEU A 12 -4.39 -1.05 -2.85
C LEU A 12 -5.62 -1.34 -1.99
N ARG A 13 -6.30 -0.29 -1.50
CA ARG A 13 -7.64 -0.44 -0.89
C ARG A 13 -8.61 -0.97 -1.95
N GLY A 14 -9.48 -1.92 -1.58
CA GLY A 14 -10.53 -2.50 -2.43
C GLY A 14 -10.01 -3.62 -3.33
N THR A 15 -8.80 -3.47 -3.87
CA THR A 15 -8.18 -4.44 -4.78
C THR A 15 -7.44 -5.56 -4.02
N LEU A 16 -6.50 -5.19 -3.14
CA LEU A 16 -5.60 -6.11 -2.43
C LEU A 16 -5.81 -6.17 -0.90
N VAL A 17 -6.34 -5.10 -0.31
CA VAL A 17 -6.63 -4.99 1.13
C VAL A 17 -7.91 -4.17 1.35
N GLU A 18 -8.58 -4.37 2.48
CA GLU A 18 -9.56 -3.40 3.00
C GLU A 18 -9.01 -2.78 4.31
N ARG A 19 -9.34 -1.51 4.56
CA ARG A 19 -8.72 -0.67 5.60
C ARG A 19 -9.72 0.36 6.15
N ILE A 20 -10.42 -0.04 7.21
CA ILE A 20 -11.54 0.68 7.83
C ILE A 20 -11.09 1.36 9.13
N HIS A 21 -11.53 2.59 9.38
CA HIS A 21 -11.25 3.31 10.62
C HIS A 21 -11.86 2.60 11.84
N VAL A 22 -11.18 2.56 12.98
CA VAL A 22 -11.59 1.77 14.17
C VAL A 22 -12.99 2.09 14.71
N ARG A 23 -13.51 3.30 14.47
CA ARG A 23 -14.88 3.72 14.85
C ARG A 23 -15.95 3.42 13.79
N SER A 24 -15.58 2.75 12.71
CA SER A 24 -16.41 2.60 11.50
C SER A 24 -16.38 1.17 10.94
N VAL A 25 -15.82 0.22 11.70
CA VAL A 25 -15.78 -1.20 11.35
C VAL A 25 -17.21 -1.76 11.41
N PRO A 26 -17.75 -2.32 10.31
CA PRO A 26 -19.07 -2.95 10.33
C PRO A 26 -19.15 -4.14 11.29
N GLU A 27 -20.35 -4.38 11.82
CA GLU A 27 -20.64 -5.60 12.56
C GLU A 27 -20.46 -6.83 11.64
N GLY A 28 -20.01 -7.96 12.21
CA GLY A 28 -19.75 -9.19 11.45
C GLY A 28 -18.47 -9.18 10.60
N MET A 29 -17.67 -8.10 10.59
CA MET A 29 -16.31 -8.16 10.02
C MET A 29 -15.48 -9.27 10.71
N PRO A 30 -14.65 -10.02 9.97
CA PRO A 30 -13.72 -10.97 10.57
C PRO A 30 -12.66 -10.24 11.41
N ALA A 31 -11.85 -10.99 12.17
CA ALA A 31 -10.66 -10.43 12.82
C ALA A 31 -9.75 -9.74 11.78
N ALA A 32 -9.22 -8.58 12.12
CA ALA A 32 -8.32 -7.81 11.25
C ALA A 32 -6.89 -8.32 11.40
N ASP A 33 -6.23 -8.67 10.29
CA ASP A 33 -4.85 -9.17 10.26
C ASP A 33 -3.87 -8.21 10.95
N LEU A 34 -4.09 -6.89 10.80
CA LEU A 34 -3.23 -5.88 11.40
C LEU A 34 -3.95 -4.55 11.67
N THR A 35 -3.27 -3.65 12.39
CA THR A 35 -3.80 -2.33 12.78
C THR A 35 -2.74 -1.25 12.53
N VAL A 36 -3.03 -0.27 11.67
CA VAL A 36 -2.12 0.83 11.33
C VAL A 36 -2.65 2.13 11.94
N GLY A 37 -2.26 2.40 13.19
CA GLY A 37 -2.78 3.53 13.97
C GLY A 37 -4.27 3.36 14.26
N LEU A 38 -5.11 4.28 13.79
CA LEU A 38 -6.57 4.25 13.98
C LEU A 38 -7.32 3.47 12.88
N VAL A 39 -6.64 2.59 12.14
CA VAL A 39 -7.21 1.86 11.00
C VAL A 39 -6.99 0.36 11.19
N LYS A 40 -8.09 -0.41 11.20
CA LYS A 40 -8.05 -1.87 11.05
C LYS A 40 -7.83 -2.21 9.58
N VAL A 41 -6.97 -3.18 9.32
CA VAL A 41 -6.60 -3.61 7.97
C VAL A 41 -6.81 -5.11 7.87
N TRP A 42 -7.44 -5.50 6.77
CA TRP A 42 -7.61 -6.89 6.38
C TRP A 42 -6.90 -7.11 5.04
N LEU A 43 -6.20 -8.23 4.93
CA LEU A 43 -5.61 -8.66 3.68
C LEU A 43 -6.66 -9.39 2.86
N ARG A 44 -6.61 -9.26 1.53
CA ARG A 44 -7.39 -10.17 0.68
C ARG A 44 -6.84 -11.59 0.84
N PRO A 45 -7.68 -12.63 0.98
CA PRO A 45 -7.21 -14.00 1.09
C PRO A 45 -6.25 -14.39 -0.05
N HIS A 46 -5.21 -15.16 0.29
CA HIS A 46 -4.13 -15.59 -0.60
C HIS A 46 -3.25 -14.45 -1.18
N LEU A 47 -3.30 -13.22 -0.64
CA LEU A 47 -2.51 -12.07 -1.11
C LEU A 47 -1.01 -12.36 -1.25
N MET A 48 -0.37 -12.86 -0.19
CA MET A 48 1.08 -13.07 -0.19
C MET A 48 1.49 -14.26 -1.07
N GLU A 49 0.69 -15.31 -1.06
CA GLU A 49 0.83 -16.54 -1.86
C GLU A 49 0.76 -16.21 -3.36
N VAL A 50 -0.33 -15.60 -3.82
CA VAL A 50 -0.54 -15.26 -5.23
C VAL A 50 0.50 -14.25 -5.74
N LEU A 51 0.88 -13.23 -4.95
CA LEU A 51 1.94 -12.30 -5.38
C LEU A 51 3.31 -12.99 -5.45
N SER A 52 3.58 -13.98 -4.59
CA SER A 52 4.79 -14.81 -4.66
C SER A 52 4.79 -15.71 -5.89
N GLU A 53 3.65 -16.29 -6.28
CA GLU A 53 3.51 -17.10 -7.50
C GLU A 53 3.59 -16.26 -8.79
N LEU A 54 3.22 -14.97 -8.75
CA LEU A 54 3.21 -14.10 -9.92
C LEU A 54 4.57 -13.43 -10.21
N GLN A 55 5.36 -13.05 -9.21
CA GLN A 55 6.62 -12.32 -9.42
C GLN A 55 7.74 -13.05 -10.23
N PRO A 56 7.79 -14.40 -10.33
CA PRO A 56 8.72 -15.06 -11.26
C PRO A 56 8.38 -14.78 -12.73
N HIS A 57 7.10 -14.54 -13.05
CA HIS A 57 6.59 -14.39 -14.41
C HIS A 57 6.32 -12.93 -14.79
N CYS A 58 5.85 -12.13 -13.83
CA CYS A 58 5.44 -10.74 -14.01
C CYS A 58 6.28 -9.79 -13.13
N ARG A 59 6.31 -8.51 -13.52
CA ARG A 59 6.73 -7.42 -12.64
C ARG A 59 5.53 -6.93 -11.85
N LEU A 60 5.71 -6.57 -10.58
CA LEU A 60 4.63 -6.09 -9.70
C LEU A 60 4.86 -4.62 -9.35
N ALA A 61 3.79 -3.84 -9.26
CA ALA A 61 3.81 -2.48 -8.75
C ALA A 61 2.50 -2.14 -8.02
N ILE A 62 2.54 -1.16 -7.12
CA ILE A 62 1.35 -0.64 -6.43
C ILE A 62 1.07 0.77 -6.93
N TRP A 63 -0.20 1.10 -7.14
CA TRP A 63 -0.68 2.46 -7.34
C TRP A 63 -1.95 2.69 -6.50
N SER A 64 -1.80 3.31 -5.33
CA SER A 64 -2.93 3.59 -4.44
C SER A 64 -3.63 4.91 -4.77
N SER A 65 -4.96 4.94 -4.64
CA SER A 65 -5.75 6.19 -4.63
C SER A 65 -5.68 6.97 -3.30
N THR A 66 -4.84 6.55 -2.34
CA THR A 66 -4.57 7.27 -1.09
C THR A 66 -3.26 8.07 -1.14
N THR A 67 -3.17 9.12 -0.32
CA THR A 67 -1.97 9.96 -0.20
C THR A 67 -0.74 9.17 0.27
N ALA A 68 0.46 9.60 -0.13
CA ALA A 68 1.74 8.93 0.13
C ALA A 68 1.95 8.60 1.62
N ARG A 69 1.61 9.54 2.53
CA ARG A 69 1.64 9.35 3.99
C ARG A 69 0.84 8.11 4.45
N ASN A 70 -0.26 7.81 3.79
CA ASN A 70 -1.10 6.65 4.10
C ASN A 70 -0.65 5.40 3.33
N THR A 71 -0.32 5.55 2.05
CA THR A 71 0.11 4.46 1.17
C THR A 71 1.39 3.80 1.66
N HIS A 72 2.46 4.56 1.90
CA HIS A 72 3.74 3.99 2.34
C HIS A 72 3.64 3.34 3.72
N ARG A 73 2.86 3.90 4.66
CA ARG A 73 2.62 3.27 5.98
C ARG A 73 1.88 1.94 5.85
N LEU A 74 0.88 1.86 4.97
CA LEU A 74 0.11 0.63 4.76
C LEU A 74 0.94 -0.44 4.05
N VAL A 75 1.64 -0.09 2.97
CA VAL A 75 2.50 -1.01 2.22
C VAL A 75 3.67 -1.49 3.10
N SER A 76 4.27 -0.61 3.90
CA SER A 76 5.31 -1.00 4.86
C SER A 76 4.79 -1.91 5.98
N ALA A 77 3.54 -1.75 6.45
CA ALA A 77 2.95 -2.61 7.46
C ALA A 77 2.51 -4.00 6.91
N VAL A 78 2.01 -4.06 5.68
CA VAL A 78 1.56 -5.30 5.03
C VAL A 78 2.75 -6.11 4.49
N PHE A 79 3.61 -5.46 3.71
CA PHE A 79 4.66 -6.14 2.95
C PHE A 79 6.05 -5.99 3.57
N GLY A 80 6.29 -5.00 4.43
CA GLY A 80 7.64 -4.65 4.93
C GLY A 80 8.52 -5.79 5.45
N PRO A 81 8.01 -6.77 6.24
CA PRO A 81 8.78 -7.95 6.65
C PRO A 81 9.32 -8.77 5.48
N ASN A 82 8.60 -8.73 4.35
CA ASN A 82 8.79 -9.52 3.15
C ASN A 82 9.05 -8.64 1.91
N MET A 83 9.49 -7.38 2.03
CA MET A 83 9.61 -6.48 0.86
C MET A 83 11.07 -6.26 0.46
N LEU A 84 11.32 -6.29 -0.85
CA LEU A 84 12.48 -5.65 -1.46
C LEU A 84 11.97 -4.52 -2.35
N LEU A 85 12.47 -3.31 -2.12
CA LEU A 85 12.20 -2.14 -2.96
C LEU A 85 13.49 -1.74 -3.67
N GLN A 86 13.46 -1.65 -5.00
CA GLN A 86 14.62 -1.18 -5.74
C GLN A 86 14.74 0.34 -5.57
N GLY A 87 15.92 0.80 -5.12
CA GLY A 87 16.19 2.23 -4.96
C GLY A 87 16.27 2.91 -6.33
N SER A 88 15.22 3.63 -6.73
CA SER A 88 15.18 4.33 -8.01
C SER A 88 16.20 5.47 -8.05
N ALA A 89 17.19 5.38 -8.94
CA ALA A 89 18.05 6.51 -9.29
C ALA A 89 17.18 7.62 -9.90
N GLY A 90 16.99 8.70 -9.15
CA GLY A 90 15.98 9.72 -9.43
C GLY A 90 16.05 10.88 -8.45
N THR A 91 17.26 11.41 -8.25
CA THR A 91 17.58 12.41 -7.21
C THR A 91 16.98 13.77 -7.55
N ALA A 92 15.68 13.94 -7.30
CA ALA A 92 15.01 15.24 -7.37
C ALA A 92 15.53 16.15 -6.24
N THR A 93 16.57 16.93 -6.55
CA THR A 93 17.22 17.86 -5.61
C THR A 93 16.31 19.04 -5.29
N ALA A 94 15.47 18.89 -4.25
CA ALA A 94 14.72 19.98 -3.65
C ALA A 94 15.65 20.91 -2.85
N GLY A 95 16.48 21.69 -3.56
CA GLY A 95 17.39 22.66 -2.98
C GLY A 95 16.63 23.84 -2.38
N PHE A 96 16.37 23.81 -1.07
CA PHE A 96 15.61 24.84 -0.37
C PHE A 96 16.48 26.05 0.00
N THR A 97 17.05 26.72 -1.00
CA THR A 97 17.72 28.03 -0.84
C THR A 97 16.68 29.15 -0.91
N GLY A 98 16.30 29.70 0.24
CA GLY A 98 15.36 30.81 0.29
C GLY A 98 15.97 32.12 -0.19
N SER A 99 15.15 32.96 -0.83
CA SER A 99 15.34 34.40 -0.88
C SER A 99 13.97 35.08 -0.74
N ALA A 100 13.95 36.31 -0.22
CA ALA A 100 12.73 37.01 0.17
C ALA A 100 12.62 38.38 -0.53
N ALA A 101 11.51 39.08 -0.25
CA ALA A 101 11.07 40.35 -0.83
C ALA A 101 10.51 40.25 -2.27
N ALA A 102 9.55 41.09 -2.69
CA ALA A 102 8.94 42.23 -1.99
C ALA A 102 7.42 42.34 -2.26
N ALA A 103 6.63 42.67 -1.24
CA ALA A 103 5.26 43.20 -1.38
C ALA A 103 4.82 43.89 -0.07
N ALA A 104 4.63 45.23 -0.10
CA ALA A 104 4.11 46.07 0.99
C ALA A 104 3.89 47.51 0.45
N PRO A 105 3.09 48.39 1.11
CA PRO A 105 1.97 48.14 2.03
C PRO A 105 0.71 48.99 1.71
N SER A 106 -0.45 48.62 2.28
CA SER A 106 -1.59 49.50 2.67
C SER A 106 -2.67 48.64 3.34
N SER A 107 -3.43 49.09 4.34
CA SER A 107 -3.33 50.26 5.25
C SER A 107 -4.12 49.94 6.55
N LYS A 108 -3.94 50.72 7.63
CA LYS A 108 -4.51 50.48 8.98
C LYS A 108 -5.68 51.41 9.32
N GLN A 109 -6.60 50.93 10.16
CA GLN A 109 -7.06 51.47 11.47
C GLN A 109 -8.04 50.42 12.09
N GLU A 110 -8.00 49.97 13.36
CA GLU A 110 -8.02 50.62 14.70
C GLU A 110 -9.45 51.09 15.11
N GLU A 111 -9.96 50.90 16.34
CA GLU A 111 -9.51 50.17 17.57
C GLU A 111 -10.77 49.56 18.29
N GLN A 112 -10.97 49.21 19.59
CA GLN A 112 -10.28 49.39 20.89
C GLN A 112 -10.72 48.33 21.96
N GLY A 113 -9.82 47.91 22.87
CA GLY A 113 -10.13 47.42 24.24
C GLY A 113 -10.70 45.99 24.42
N VAL A 114 -10.67 45.34 25.61
CA VAL A 114 -10.05 45.62 26.95
C VAL A 114 -9.59 44.27 27.58
N ALA A 115 -8.66 44.29 28.55
CA ALA A 115 -7.89 43.13 29.04
C ALA A 115 -8.48 42.34 30.26
N GLY A 116 -7.89 41.18 30.59
CA GLY A 116 -8.14 40.46 31.86
C GLY A 116 -7.38 39.12 32.08
N THR A 117 -6.31 39.13 32.89
CA THR A 117 -5.68 37.95 33.55
C THR A 117 -4.73 38.48 34.66
N PRO A 118 -4.65 37.87 35.87
CA PRO A 118 -3.83 36.67 36.17
C PRO A 118 -4.54 35.76 37.24
N ALA A 119 -3.86 34.95 38.07
CA ALA A 119 -3.06 33.73 37.82
C ALA A 119 -2.69 33.10 39.21
N THR A 120 -2.39 31.78 39.26
CA THR A 120 -1.87 31.00 40.42
C THR A 120 -2.76 31.01 41.70
N VAL A 121 -2.62 30.13 42.71
CA VAL A 121 -1.61 29.12 43.16
C VAL A 121 -2.37 27.84 43.66
N ALA A 122 -1.90 26.74 44.28
CA ALA A 122 -0.63 26.20 44.82
C ALA A 122 -0.69 24.64 44.90
N VAL A 123 0.26 23.99 45.59
CA VAL A 123 0.29 22.56 45.98
C VAL A 123 0.74 22.46 47.46
N PRO A 124 0.34 21.43 48.24
CA PRO A 124 1.31 20.41 48.70
C PRO A 124 0.67 18.99 48.92
N ALA A 125 1.35 17.92 49.35
CA ALA A 125 2.70 17.36 49.09
C ALA A 125 2.83 15.98 49.81
N SER A 126 3.90 15.21 49.53
CA SER A 126 4.29 13.94 50.22
C SER A 126 3.34 12.74 49.97
N SER A 127 3.64 11.45 50.25
CA SER A 127 4.88 10.64 50.43
C SER A 127 4.47 9.14 50.47
N GLY A 128 5.33 8.12 50.37
CA GLY A 128 6.78 8.02 50.09
C GLY A 128 7.31 6.59 50.31
N GLY A 129 8.51 6.27 49.81
CA GLY A 129 9.18 4.94 49.94
C GLY A 129 8.91 3.98 48.76
N GLY A 130 9.75 2.96 48.49
CA GLY A 130 11.02 2.60 49.12
C GLY A 130 11.20 1.07 49.22
N GLY A 131 11.89 0.43 48.27
CA GLY A 131 12.10 -1.02 48.26
C GLY A 131 13.23 -1.47 47.33
N ARG A 132 13.97 -2.52 47.72
CA ARG A 132 15.20 -3.02 47.04
C ARG A 132 15.29 -4.55 47.18
N PHE A 133 16.19 -5.15 46.40
CA PHE A 133 16.51 -6.59 46.33
C PHE A 133 15.52 -7.46 45.53
N GLY A 134 15.95 -8.55 44.88
CA GLY A 134 17.29 -9.14 44.86
C GLY A 134 17.59 -10.04 43.66
N LYS A 135 18.88 -10.40 43.48
CA LYS A 135 19.35 -11.27 42.39
C LYS A 135 19.36 -12.76 42.80
N LYS A 136 18.80 -13.63 41.98
CA LYS A 136 19.18 -15.06 41.85
C LYS A 136 19.25 -15.37 40.35
N LYS A 137 20.33 -15.83 39.71
CA LYS A 137 21.42 -16.80 40.00
C LYS A 137 21.19 -18.06 39.15
N ARG A 138 21.91 -18.15 38.02
CA ARG A 138 22.12 -19.36 37.21
C ARG A 138 22.63 -20.52 38.08
N PRO A 139 22.26 -21.77 37.74
CA PRO A 139 23.21 -22.87 37.63
C PRO A 139 23.74 -22.98 36.18
N ALA A 140 24.90 -23.60 36.01
CA ALA A 140 25.42 -24.10 34.75
C ALA A 140 26.30 -25.32 35.07
N ARG A 141 26.09 -26.44 34.36
CA ARG A 141 26.87 -27.69 34.29
C ARG A 141 26.04 -28.72 33.52
N ASP A 142 26.60 -29.75 32.89
CA ASP A 142 27.87 -29.91 32.17
C ASP A 142 27.69 -31.12 31.23
N GLY A 143 28.52 -31.23 30.19
CA GLY A 143 28.20 -31.99 28.96
C GLY A 143 27.94 -33.50 29.04
N ALA A 144 27.39 -33.99 27.94
CA ALA A 144 27.59 -35.33 27.40
C ALA A 144 27.58 -35.22 25.86
N ALA A 145 28.50 -35.91 25.19
CA ALA A 145 28.49 -36.02 23.72
C ALA A 145 27.77 -37.31 23.32
N ALA A 146 26.91 -37.23 22.30
CA ALA A 146 26.37 -38.37 21.59
C ALA A 146 26.35 -38.02 20.10
N GLU A 147 27.03 -38.83 19.27
CA GLU A 147 26.93 -38.73 17.82
C GLU A 147 25.68 -39.50 17.38
N GLU A 148 24.65 -38.79 16.91
CA GLU A 148 23.59 -39.42 16.13
C GLU A 148 23.63 -38.88 14.70
N THR A 149 23.95 -39.77 13.75
CA THR A 149 24.09 -39.48 12.32
C THR A 149 22.72 -39.28 11.67
N SER A 150 22.03 -38.21 12.07
CA SER A 150 20.72 -37.83 11.55
C SER A 150 20.84 -37.39 10.10
N SER A 151 20.46 -38.28 9.16
CA SER A 151 20.34 -37.95 7.74
C SER A 151 19.15 -37.01 7.53
N ALA A 152 19.37 -35.72 7.77
CA ALA A 152 18.39 -34.68 7.54
C ALA A 152 18.09 -34.60 6.04
N VAL A 153 16.97 -35.22 5.63
CA VAL A 153 16.31 -34.89 4.37
C VAL A 153 16.08 -33.38 4.41
N ALA A 154 16.70 -32.66 3.48
CA ALA A 154 16.49 -31.24 3.33
C ALA A 154 15.05 -31.00 2.84
N ILE A 155 14.12 -30.95 3.80
CA ILE A 155 12.83 -30.28 3.60
C ILE A 155 13.21 -28.84 3.29
N ASP A 156 13.15 -28.48 2.00
CA ASP A 156 13.37 -27.13 1.53
C ASP A 156 12.19 -26.27 2.00
N THR A 157 12.24 -25.88 3.28
CA THR A 157 11.25 -24.98 3.88
C THR A 157 11.26 -23.69 3.07
N PRO A 158 10.19 -23.39 2.32
CA PRO A 158 10.21 -22.28 1.39
C PRO A 158 10.45 -21.00 2.17
N HIS A 159 11.63 -20.40 1.97
CA HIS A 159 11.93 -19.11 2.55
C HIS A 159 10.82 -18.15 2.10
N PRO A 160 10.19 -17.37 3.00
CA PRO A 160 9.07 -16.49 2.65
C PRO A 160 9.56 -15.52 1.58
N GLN A 161 9.15 -15.78 0.33
CA GLN A 161 9.79 -15.17 -0.81
C GLN A 161 9.43 -13.69 -0.80
N ARG A 162 10.45 -12.84 -0.75
CA ARG A 162 10.21 -11.40 -0.64
C ARG A 162 9.49 -10.91 -1.89
N ILE A 163 8.38 -10.20 -1.70
CA ILE A 163 7.61 -9.58 -2.77
C ILE A 163 8.39 -8.35 -3.23
N HIS A 164 8.79 -8.35 -4.50
CA HIS A 164 9.45 -7.22 -5.13
C HIS A 164 8.41 -6.32 -5.80
N PHE A 165 8.47 -5.01 -5.51
CA PHE A 165 7.69 -4.00 -6.24
C PHE A 165 8.63 -3.06 -6.99
N GLU A 166 8.43 -2.90 -8.30
CA GLU A 166 9.17 -1.96 -9.16
C GLU A 166 8.96 -0.51 -8.68
N PHE A 167 7.73 -0.18 -8.27
CA PHE A 167 7.37 1.10 -7.68
C PHE A 167 6.13 1.00 -6.78
N ILE A 168 6.02 1.97 -5.86
CA ILE A 168 4.84 2.19 -5.02
C ILE A 168 4.38 3.62 -5.26
N TRP A 169 3.33 3.78 -6.06
CA TRP A 169 2.70 5.06 -6.36
C TRP A 169 1.45 5.30 -5.51
N SER A 170 1.07 6.57 -5.44
CA SER A 170 0.06 7.12 -4.53
C SER A 170 -0.85 8.13 -5.26
N ARG A 171 -1.81 8.73 -4.53
CA ARG A 171 -2.72 9.75 -5.07
C ARG A 171 -1.99 10.91 -5.74
N GLU A 172 -0.82 11.28 -5.23
CA GLU A 172 0.05 12.33 -5.75
C GLU A 172 0.55 12.06 -7.18
N HIS A 173 0.47 10.81 -7.66
CA HIS A 173 0.77 10.41 -9.04
C HIS A 173 -0.51 10.29 -9.91
N THR A 174 -1.70 10.25 -9.31
CA THR A 174 -2.99 10.18 -10.04
C THR A 174 -3.41 11.55 -10.55
N ARG A 175 -4.02 11.60 -11.74
CA ARG A 175 -4.59 12.82 -12.31
C ARG A 175 -5.98 13.07 -11.71
N VAL A 176 -6.41 14.33 -11.62
CA VAL A 176 -7.76 14.66 -11.12
C VAL A 176 -8.82 14.13 -12.09
N ASP A 177 -9.97 13.70 -11.55
CA ASP A 177 -11.13 13.29 -12.35
C ASP A 177 -12.23 14.37 -12.28
N ASP A 178 -12.00 15.50 -12.94
CA ASP A 178 -12.89 16.67 -12.84
C ASP A 178 -14.32 16.36 -13.28
N PHE A 179 -14.50 15.52 -14.31
CA PHE A 179 -15.82 15.06 -14.74
C PHE A 179 -16.59 14.34 -13.61
N ARG A 180 -15.93 13.41 -12.91
CA ARG A 180 -16.56 12.68 -11.79
C ARG A 180 -16.73 13.56 -10.54
N ARG A 181 -15.89 14.58 -10.33
CA ARG A 181 -16.04 15.56 -9.24
C ARG A 181 -17.18 16.55 -9.47
N LEU A 182 -17.33 17.06 -10.69
CA LEU A 182 -18.39 17.98 -11.08
C LEU A 182 -19.77 17.31 -11.07
N ASN A 183 -19.81 15.98 -11.28
CA ASN A 183 -21.02 15.15 -11.23
C ASN A 183 -21.01 14.23 -9.99
N ALA A 184 -20.49 14.71 -8.85
CA ALA A 184 -20.37 13.91 -7.63
C ALA A 184 -21.74 13.48 -7.09
N ALA A 185 -21.99 12.16 -7.05
CA ALA A 185 -23.21 11.56 -6.51
C ALA A 185 -23.03 11.07 -5.07
N VAL A 186 -21.80 10.70 -4.69
CA VAL A 186 -21.42 10.32 -3.31
C VAL A 186 -20.20 11.10 -2.82
N ALA A 187 -20.02 11.16 -1.49
CA ALA A 187 -18.96 11.96 -0.87
C ALA A 187 -17.54 11.65 -1.40
N ASP A 188 -17.25 10.38 -1.73
CA ASP A 188 -15.96 9.94 -2.28
C ASP A 188 -15.68 10.50 -3.70
N ASP A 189 -16.71 10.86 -4.47
CA ASP A 189 -16.55 11.40 -5.83
C ASP A 189 -15.86 12.77 -5.83
N ASN A 190 -16.04 13.58 -4.78
CA ASN A 190 -15.33 14.86 -4.57
C ASN A 190 -13.80 14.70 -4.56
N HIS A 191 -13.31 13.48 -4.36
CA HIS A 191 -11.89 13.14 -4.35
C HIS A 191 -11.53 12.12 -5.44
N ALA A 192 -12.39 11.97 -6.47
CA ALA A 192 -12.12 11.14 -7.63
C ALA A 192 -10.82 11.55 -8.33
N THR A 193 -10.09 10.56 -8.81
CA THR A 193 -8.81 10.67 -9.53
C THR A 193 -8.66 9.46 -10.45
N VAL A 194 -7.86 9.57 -11.50
CA VAL A 194 -7.58 8.50 -12.47
C VAL A 194 -6.10 8.15 -12.57
N LYS A 195 -5.84 6.91 -12.95
CA LYS A 195 -4.51 6.32 -13.15
C LYS A 195 -4.17 6.37 -14.63
N ASP A 196 -3.33 7.31 -15.00
CA ASP A 196 -2.90 7.51 -16.38
C ASP A 196 -1.59 6.75 -16.65
N LEU A 197 -1.69 5.57 -17.26
CA LEU A 197 -0.53 4.69 -17.55
C LEU A 197 0.50 5.34 -18.48
N SER A 198 0.17 6.41 -19.21
CA SER A 198 1.16 7.17 -20.00
C SER A 198 2.29 7.73 -19.12
N GLN A 199 2.01 8.04 -17.85
CA GLN A 199 3.04 8.42 -16.87
C GLN A 199 3.95 7.23 -16.54
N VAL A 200 3.41 6.01 -16.42
CA VAL A 200 4.18 4.79 -16.17
C VAL A 200 5.09 4.48 -17.37
N PHE A 201 4.57 4.57 -18.60
CA PHE A 201 5.35 4.38 -19.83
C PHE A 201 6.47 5.43 -19.96
N THR A 202 6.20 6.68 -19.57
CA THR A 202 7.17 7.79 -19.63
C THR A 202 8.27 7.66 -18.56
N GLN A 203 7.91 7.25 -17.34
CA GLN A 203 8.86 7.15 -16.22
C GLN A 203 9.61 5.82 -16.17
N PHE A 204 9.06 4.74 -16.72
CA PHE A 204 9.62 3.39 -16.68
C PHE A 204 9.70 2.68 -18.05
N PRO A 205 10.18 3.33 -19.13
CA PRO A 205 10.12 2.80 -20.51
C PRO A 205 10.94 1.52 -20.74
N SER A 206 11.86 1.18 -19.82
CA SER A 206 12.64 -0.07 -19.86
C SER A 206 11.85 -1.29 -19.37
N ILE A 207 10.68 -1.10 -18.74
CA ILE A 207 9.86 -2.17 -18.16
C ILE A 207 8.36 -2.05 -18.48
N ALA A 208 7.90 -0.90 -18.97
CA ALA A 208 6.49 -0.58 -19.16
C ALA A 208 6.20 0.04 -20.54
N GLY A 209 5.31 -0.60 -21.30
CA GLY A 209 4.66 -0.04 -22.48
C GLY A 209 3.20 -0.53 -22.59
N PRO A 210 2.42 -0.02 -23.56
CA PRO A 210 1.03 -0.41 -23.77
C PRO A 210 0.82 -1.91 -23.96
N GLN A 211 1.78 -2.60 -24.60
CA GLN A 211 1.65 -4.02 -24.92
C GLN A 211 1.92 -4.97 -23.75
N ASN A 212 2.53 -4.53 -22.64
CA ASN A 212 2.85 -5.40 -21.50
C ASN A 212 2.33 -4.91 -20.14
N THR A 213 1.73 -3.72 -20.04
CA THR A 213 1.31 -3.16 -18.75
C THR A 213 -0.18 -3.42 -18.49
N VAL A 214 -0.53 -3.84 -17.27
CA VAL A 214 -1.92 -4.10 -16.87
C VAL A 214 -2.21 -3.37 -15.57
N LEU A 215 -3.20 -2.48 -15.60
CA LEU A 215 -3.78 -1.88 -14.39
C LEU A 215 -4.84 -2.84 -13.83
N ILE A 216 -4.67 -3.26 -12.58
CA ILE A 216 -5.62 -4.10 -11.85
C ILE A 216 -6.23 -3.25 -10.73
N ASP A 217 -7.55 -3.02 -10.76
CA ASP A 217 -8.24 -2.18 -9.76
C ASP A 217 -9.67 -2.70 -9.53
N ASP A 218 -10.30 -2.27 -8.44
CA ASP A 218 -11.70 -2.55 -8.12
C ASP A 218 -12.67 -1.49 -8.67
N THR A 219 -12.16 -0.31 -9.04
CA THR A 219 -12.95 0.84 -9.47
C THR A 219 -12.68 1.18 -10.95
N PRO A 220 -13.55 0.77 -11.91
CA PRO A 220 -13.30 0.93 -13.35
C PRO A 220 -12.98 2.35 -13.84
N SER A 221 -13.54 3.40 -13.23
CA SER A 221 -13.25 4.78 -13.65
C SER A 221 -11.78 5.18 -13.44
N LYS A 222 -11.02 4.42 -12.64
CA LYS A 222 -9.57 4.62 -12.46
C LYS A 222 -8.79 4.43 -13.75
N ALA A 223 -9.24 3.53 -14.62
CA ALA A 223 -8.55 3.18 -15.86
C ALA A 223 -9.07 3.91 -17.10
N LYS A 224 -9.94 4.93 -16.97
CA LYS A 224 -10.64 5.55 -18.12
C LYS A 224 -9.76 6.09 -19.25
N MET A 225 -8.45 6.30 -18.98
CA MET A 225 -7.47 6.79 -19.95
C MET A 225 -6.79 5.67 -20.76
N HIS A 226 -6.82 4.42 -20.26
CA HIS A 226 -6.16 3.22 -20.83
C HIS A 226 -7.01 1.98 -20.50
N ALA A 227 -8.26 1.98 -20.95
CA ALA A 227 -9.23 0.92 -20.63
C ALA A 227 -8.89 -0.42 -21.32
N ASP A 228 -8.18 -0.35 -22.44
CA ASP A 228 -7.52 -1.46 -23.14
C ASP A 228 -6.42 -2.13 -22.30
N ASN A 229 -5.90 -1.46 -21.27
CA ASN A 229 -4.91 -2.02 -20.34
C ASN A 229 -5.51 -2.41 -18.96
N TYR A 230 -6.83 -2.64 -18.88
CA TYR A 230 -7.52 -2.74 -17.59
C TYR A 230 -8.08 -4.13 -17.24
N VAL A 231 -7.75 -4.59 -16.02
CA VAL A 231 -8.44 -5.69 -15.33
C VAL A 231 -9.27 -5.11 -14.19
N TRP A 232 -10.59 -5.25 -14.30
CA TRP A 232 -11.50 -5.08 -13.18
C TRP A 232 -11.47 -6.33 -12.31
N LEU A 233 -10.82 -6.26 -11.15
CA LEU A 233 -10.90 -7.30 -10.13
C LEU A 233 -12.02 -6.91 -9.15
N ASP A 234 -13.03 -7.76 -8.97
CA ASP A 234 -14.13 -7.43 -8.06
C ASP A 234 -13.63 -7.18 -6.63
N GLY A 235 -14.14 -6.11 -6.01
CA GLY A 235 -13.59 -5.55 -4.78
C GLY A 235 -13.75 -6.45 -3.56
N CYS A 236 -12.73 -6.48 -2.72
CA CYS A 236 -12.73 -7.17 -1.41
C CYS A 236 -13.29 -6.27 -0.28
N ASP A 237 -14.21 -5.36 -0.59
CA ASP A 237 -14.73 -4.37 0.35
C ASP A 237 -15.66 -4.99 1.40
N ASN A 238 -15.60 -4.45 2.63
CA ASN A 238 -16.44 -4.89 3.75
C ASN A 238 -16.39 -6.42 3.93
N LEU A 239 -17.54 -7.11 3.92
CA LEU A 239 -17.62 -8.57 4.09
C LEU A 239 -17.11 -9.38 2.88
N ARG A 240 -16.91 -8.75 1.70
CA ARG A 240 -16.31 -9.42 0.52
C ARG A 240 -14.83 -9.75 0.72
N ILE A 241 -14.21 -9.23 1.77
CA ILE A 241 -12.87 -9.65 2.23
C ILE A 241 -12.79 -11.15 2.59
N ARG A 242 -13.94 -11.84 2.72
CA ARG A 242 -14.04 -13.29 2.92
C ARG A 242 -13.99 -14.11 1.62
N ASP A 243 -13.85 -13.49 0.44
CA ASP A 243 -13.66 -14.23 -0.82
C ASP A 243 -12.24 -14.82 -0.90
N GLU A 244 -12.17 -16.15 -0.98
CA GLU A 244 -10.93 -16.90 -1.18
C GLU A 244 -10.59 -17.13 -2.66
N THR A 245 -11.49 -16.82 -3.59
CA THR A 245 -11.37 -17.23 -5.01
C THR A 245 -10.79 -16.15 -5.93
N GLY A 246 -10.98 -14.87 -5.64
CA GLY A 246 -10.70 -13.78 -6.58
C GLY A 246 -9.23 -13.63 -6.97
N LEU A 247 -8.29 -13.79 -6.03
CA LEU A 247 -6.87 -13.72 -6.35
C LEU A 247 -6.37 -14.97 -7.08
N TYR A 248 -6.93 -16.16 -6.82
CA TYR A 248 -6.63 -17.35 -7.62
C TYR A 248 -7.17 -17.23 -9.05
N ARG A 249 -8.39 -16.72 -9.23
CA ARG A 249 -8.94 -16.44 -10.57
C ARG A 249 -8.09 -15.41 -11.32
N LEU A 250 -7.55 -14.40 -10.63
CA LEU A 250 -6.57 -13.48 -11.21
C LEU A 250 -5.26 -14.17 -11.57
N ARG A 251 -4.67 -14.97 -10.67
CA ARG A 251 -3.44 -15.72 -10.95
C ARG A 251 -3.59 -16.60 -12.17
N ASP A 252 -4.68 -17.37 -12.23
CA ASP A 252 -4.96 -18.29 -13.33
C ASP A 252 -5.12 -17.55 -14.66
N PHE A 253 -5.82 -16.40 -14.69
CA PHE A 253 -5.88 -15.51 -15.85
C PHE A 253 -4.50 -14.96 -16.24
N VAL A 254 -3.73 -14.45 -15.27
CA VAL A 254 -2.40 -13.88 -15.53
C VAL A 254 -1.44 -14.93 -16.10
N THR A 255 -1.35 -16.10 -15.45
CA THR A 255 -0.37 -17.14 -15.80
C THR A 255 -0.73 -17.90 -17.09
N ARG A 256 -2.03 -18.11 -17.38
CA ARG A 256 -2.47 -18.87 -18.57
C ARG A 256 -2.82 -18.02 -19.78
N GLU A 257 -3.27 -16.77 -19.58
CA GLU A 257 -3.71 -15.89 -20.67
C GLU A 257 -2.74 -14.70 -20.88
N LEU A 258 -2.43 -13.90 -19.85
CA LEU A 258 -1.61 -12.67 -20.03
C LEU A 258 -0.10 -12.92 -20.23
N VAL A 259 0.51 -13.87 -19.50
CA VAL A 259 1.96 -14.18 -19.60
C VAL A 259 2.38 -14.68 -20.99
N PRO A 260 1.61 -15.55 -21.70
CA PRO A 260 1.95 -15.94 -23.07
C PRO A 260 1.52 -14.94 -24.17
N ALA A 261 0.83 -13.84 -23.84
CA ALA A 261 0.36 -12.87 -24.84
C ALA A 261 1.48 -11.91 -25.30
N GLU A 262 1.59 -11.69 -26.62
CA GLU A 262 2.51 -10.69 -27.19
C GLU A 262 2.06 -9.24 -26.92
N ASP A 263 0.75 -9.02 -26.86
CA ASP A 263 0.13 -7.75 -26.46
C ASP A 263 -1.06 -8.03 -25.54
N VAL A 264 -0.96 -7.62 -24.27
CA VAL A 264 -1.98 -7.84 -23.24
C VAL A 264 -3.35 -7.25 -23.61
N ARG A 265 -3.38 -6.22 -24.46
CA ARG A 265 -4.61 -5.52 -24.86
C ARG A 265 -5.50 -6.36 -25.77
N THR A 266 -4.99 -7.45 -26.33
CA THR A 266 -5.80 -8.46 -27.05
C THR A 266 -6.75 -9.24 -26.12
N LEU A 267 -6.52 -9.21 -24.81
CA LEU A 267 -7.27 -9.93 -23.78
C LEU A 267 -8.07 -9.02 -22.84
N LEU A 268 -8.05 -7.71 -23.08
CA LEU A 268 -8.50 -6.67 -22.14
C LEU A 268 -9.42 -5.65 -22.85
N PRO A 269 -10.34 -4.95 -22.14
CA PRO A 269 -10.60 -5.06 -20.71
C PRO A 269 -11.22 -6.39 -20.27
N ARG A 270 -10.78 -6.89 -19.12
CA ARG A 270 -11.29 -8.14 -18.50
C ARG A 270 -11.90 -7.82 -17.14
N ARG A 271 -12.99 -8.52 -16.77
CA ARG A 271 -13.51 -8.52 -15.39
C ARG A 271 -13.33 -9.90 -14.76
N ILE A 272 -12.64 -9.96 -13.63
CA ILE A 272 -12.56 -11.13 -12.77
C ILE A 272 -13.55 -10.92 -11.61
N ARG A 273 -14.57 -11.77 -11.58
CA ARG A 273 -15.59 -11.76 -10.52
C ARG A 273 -15.15 -12.61 -9.33
N ILE A 274 -15.78 -12.35 -8.20
CA ILE A 274 -15.80 -13.19 -7.00
C ILE A 274 -17.12 -13.96 -6.94
#